data_AF-A0A318JF26-F1
#
_entry.id   AF-A0A318JF26-F1
#
_cell.length_a   1.000
_cell.length_b   1.000
_cell.length_c   1.000
_cell.angle_alpha   90.00
_cell.angle_beta   90.00
_cell.angle_gamma   90.00
#
_symmetry.space_group_name_H-M   'P 1'
#
loop_
_entity.id
_entity.type
_entity.pdbx_description
1 polymer ?
#
loop_
_entity_poly.entity_id
_entity_poly.type
_entity_poly.pdbx_seq_one_letter_code
_entity_poly.pdbx_strand_id
1 'polypeptide(L)'
;MNTSKFAAVVVSVGIVLAGCGGFVYTTIGGTVTGLGSGDTVILRNESNYTQTLSADGSFQFNVASNGNYAITVAQQPNTVNCTVVNGTGKMTGEASVKNIVVTCTPNVPLGGTVAGLIDGGSLILLNNATYKATVTTNGSYKFTDFAVNGASYAITVGLPPVSQYCTVANGTGVASNTNLPAALTSVVTCVPAVPVKFTVNGLTAGTILTLVNTVDGYADKYAVSAPGNYLFGWSWLTGKPFNVTVDTQPTGQTCKVTGGTGVVDAANPAASANIVIDCAKS
;
A
#
# COMPACT_ATOMS: atom_id res chain seq x y z
N MET A 1 59.56 -16.33 -75.73
CA MET A 1 58.08 -16.19 -75.71
C MET A 1 57.57 -16.71 -74.38
N ASN A 2 56.54 -16.06 -73.84
CA ASN A 2 55.88 -16.25 -72.54
C ASN A 2 56.49 -15.61 -71.28
N THR A 3 56.14 -14.33 -71.17
CA THR A 3 55.82 -13.54 -69.98
C THR A 3 55.04 -14.29 -68.89
N SER A 4 55.50 -14.20 -67.64
CA SER A 4 54.71 -13.71 -66.50
C SER A 4 55.59 -13.62 -65.24
N LYS A 5 55.78 -12.42 -64.71
CA LYS A 5 56.28 -12.21 -63.35
C LYS A 5 55.25 -11.34 -62.63
N PHE A 6 54.44 -11.98 -61.79
CA PHE A 6 53.51 -11.32 -60.90
C PHE A 6 54.30 -10.55 -59.83
N ALA A 7 54.16 -9.23 -59.82
CA ALA A 7 54.65 -8.38 -58.74
C ALA A 7 53.67 -8.48 -57.56
N ALA A 8 54.11 -9.08 -56.46
CA ALA A 8 53.38 -9.07 -55.20
C ALA A 8 53.55 -7.70 -54.54
N VAL A 9 52.53 -6.86 -54.60
CA VAL A 9 52.44 -5.64 -53.78
C VAL A 9 51.92 -6.06 -52.41
N VAL A 10 52.81 -6.06 -51.42
CA VAL A 10 52.45 -6.26 -50.02
C VAL A 10 51.79 -4.98 -49.51
N VAL A 11 50.46 -4.97 -49.40
CA VAL A 11 49.74 -3.94 -48.64
C VAL A 11 49.74 -4.37 -47.19
N SER A 12 50.62 -3.77 -46.38
CA SER A 12 50.56 -3.85 -44.92
C SER A 12 49.30 -3.13 -44.45
N VAL A 13 48.21 -3.88 -44.25
CA VAL A 13 47.05 -3.41 -43.47
C VAL A 13 47.52 -3.32 -42.02
N GLY A 14 47.95 -2.13 -41.62
CA GLY A 14 48.08 -1.79 -40.21
C GLY A 14 46.69 -1.85 -39.58
N ILE A 15 46.38 -2.97 -38.92
CA ILE A 15 45.26 -3.03 -37.99
C ILE A 15 45.61 -2.06 -36.85
N VAL A 16 45.06 -0.86 -36.92
CA VAL A 16 44.92 -0.02 -35.74
C VAL A 16 43.91 -0.75 -34.87
N LEU A 17 44.39 -1.49 -33.85
CA LEU A 17 43.55 -1.78 -32.70
C LEU A 17 43.19 -0.40 -32.14
N ALA A 18 42.04 0.14 -32.54
CA ALA A 18 41.39 1.19 -31.80
C ALA A 18 41.19 0.62 -30.41
N GLY A 19 42.07 1.03 -29.49
CA GLY A 19 41.97 0.66 -28.09
C GLY A 19 40.57 1.04 -27.65
N CYS A 20 39.71 0.06 -27.42
CA CYS A 20 38.65 0.23 -26.46
C CYS A 20 39.41 0.55 -25.17
N GLY A 21 39.51 1.83 -24.82
CA GLY A 21 40.05 2.24 -23.52
C GLY A 21 39.22 1.52 -22.48
N GLY A 22 39.75 0.42 -21.96
CA GLY A 22 39.02 -0.46 -21.06
C GLY A 22 38.64 0.35 -19.83
N PHE A 23 37.36 0.37 -19.50
CA PHE A 23 36.95 0.88 -18.20
C PHE A 23 37.56 -0.02 -17.13
N VAL A 24 38.38 0.56 -16.25
CA VAL A 24 38.83 -0.14 -15.05
C VAL A 24 37.67 -0.11 -14.07
N TYR A 25 37.23 -1.29 -13.62
CA TYR A 25 36.22 -1.39 -12.58
C TYR A 25 36.90 -1.51 -11.22
N THR A 26 36.41 -0.75 -10.25
CA THR A 26 36.80 -0.87 -8.84
C THR A 26 35.56 -1.05 -7.97
N THR A 27 35.77 -1.37 -6.70
CA THR A 27 34.70 -1.68 -5.77
C THR A 27 34.27 -0.45 -4.99
N ILE A 28 32.97 -0.30 -4.84
CA ILE A 28 32.36 0.52 -3.79
C ILE A 28 31.64 -0.42 -2.84
N GLY A 29 31.66 -0.12 -1.56
CA GLY A 29 31.07 -0.99 -0.57
C GLY A 29 30.99 -0.37 0.80
N GLY A 30 30.47 -1.17 1.71
CA GLY A 30 30.11 -0.71 3.02
C GLY A 30 29.69 -1.85 3.92
N THR A 31 29.07 -1.48 5.04
CA THR A 31 28.53 -2.44 6.00
C THR A 31 27.05 -2.18 6.24
N VAL A 32 26.29 -3.27 6.39
CA VAL A 32 24.91 -3.29 6.90
C VAL A 32 24.98 -3.71 8.37
N THR A 33 24.31 -2.95 9.24
CA THR A 33 24.16 -3.26 10.66
C THR A 33 22.71 -3.13 11.12
N GLY A 34 22.30 -3.96 12.07
CA GLY A 34 20.96 -3.94 12.66
C GLY A 34 19.88 -4.63 11.81
N LEU A 35 20.26 -5.46 10.83
CA LEU A 35 19.32 -6.25 10.04
C LEU A 35 18.74 -7.37 10.93
N GLY A 36 17.41 -7.45 11.00
CA GLY A 36 16.72 -8.42 11.85
C GLY A 36 16.97 -9.87 11.43
N SER A 37 16.84 -10.80 12.38
CA SER A 37 16.90 -12.23 12.08
C SER A 37 15.74 -12.63 11.16
N GLY A 38 16.06 -13.18 9.98
CA GLY A 38 15.06 -13.57 8.98
C GLY A 38 14.62 -12.43 8.06
N ASP A 39 15.12 -11.21 8.27
CA ASP A 39 14.92 -10.11 7.34
C ASP A 39 15.83 -10.25 6.11
N THR A 40 15.45 -9.56 5.04
CA THR A 40 16.26 -9.44 3.83
C THR A 40 16.20 -8.02 3.33
N VAL A 41 17.36 -7.40 3.12
CA VAL A 41 17.50 -6.09 2.50
C VAL A 41 18.10 -6.24 1.11
N ILE A 42 17.52 -5.53 0.14
CA ILE A 42 18.12 -5.43 -1.20
C ILE A 42 18.69 -4.04 -1.36
N LEU A 43 20.01 -3.97 -1.46
CA LEU A 43 20.72 -2.76 -1.84
C LEU A 43 20.80 -2.67 -3.36
N ARG A 44 20.79 -1.45 -3.87
CA ARG A 44 20.83 -1.18 -5.30
C ARG A 44 21.80 -0.05 -5.61
N ASN A 45 22.70 -0.30 -6.55
CA ASN A 45 23.53 0.71 -7.19
C ASN A 45 23.01 0.94 -8.61
N GLU A 46 22.47 2.13 -8.90
CA GLU A 46 21.84 2.42 -10.21
C GLU A 46 20.69 1.45 -10.55
N SER A 47 20.22 1.38 -11.80
CA SER A 47 18.91 0.73 -12.08
C SER A 47 18.92 -0.80 -11.97
N ASN A 48 20.03 -1.47 -12.30
CA ASN A 48 20.04 -2.93 -12.48
C ASN A 48 21.04 -3.69 -11.58
N TYR A 49 21.91 -3.01 -10.84
CA TYR A 49 22.85 -3.70 -9.95
C TYR A 49 22.27 -3.80 -8.56
N THR A 50 21.89 -5.01 -8.15
CA THR A 50 21.35 -5.27 -6.82
C THR A 50 22.21 -6.28 -6.07
N GLN A 51 22.22 -6.15 -4.75
CA GLN A 51 22.82 -7.11 -3.84
C GLN A 51 21.85 -7.36 -2.69
N THR A 52 21.59 -8.63 -2.43
CA THR A 52 20.70 -9.07 -1.36
C THR A 52 21.53 -9.47 -0.14
N LEU A 53 21.14 -9.00 1.04
CA LEU A 53 21.74 -9.39 2.32
C LEU A 53 20.65 -9.92 3.25
N SER A 54 20.93 -11.04 3.92
CA SER A 54 20.05 -11.71 4.90
C SER A 54 20.59 -11.70 6.33
N ALA A 55 21.74 -11.04 6.54
CA ALA A 55 22.34 -10.80 7.84
C ALA A 55 23.22 -9.54 7.77
N ASP A 56 23.59 -9.02 8.93
CA ASP A 56 24.61 -7.98 9.05
C ASP A 56 25.91 -8.42 8.38
N GLY A 57 26.60 -7.48 7.74
CA GLY A 57 27.82 -7.80 7.01
C GLY A 57 28.23 -6.77 5.96
N SER A 58 29.29 -7.09 5.23
CA SER A 58 29.80 -6.26 4.15
C SER A 58 29.03 -6.46 2.85
N PHE A 59 28.86 -5.39 2.08
CA PHE A 59 28.32 -5.40 0.73
C PHE A 59 29.28 -4.67 -0.22
N GLN A 60 29.23 -5.01 -1.52
CA GLN A 60 30.06 -4.38 -2.53
C GLN A 60 29.44 -4.41 -3.93
N PHE A 61 29.67 -3.35 -4.71
CA PHE A 61 29.32 -3.22 -6.11
C PHE A 61 30.55 -2.84 -6.93
N ASN A 62 30.58 -3.25 -8.20
CA ASN A 62 31.61 -2.82 -9.15
C ASN A 62 31.15 -1.56 -9.88
N VAL A 63 32.01 -0.54 -9.95
CA VAL A 63 31.77 0.71 -10.64
C VAL A 63 32.98 1.06 -11.50
N ALA A 64 32.74 1.53 -12.72
CA ALA A 64 33.80 1.97 -13.60
C ALA A 64 34.53 3.20 -13.02
N SER A 65 35.83 3.32 -13.29
CA SER A 65 36.61 4.53 -13.03
C SER A 65 35.90 5.75 -13.63
N ASN A 66 35.85 6.87 -12.92
CA ASN A 66 35.08 8.08 -13.28
C ASN A 66 33.55 7.93 -13.31
N GLY A 67 33.01 6.74 -13.01
CA GLY A 67 31.58 6.49 -12.87
C GLY A 67 30.99 7.13 -11.62
N ASN A 68 29.72 7.51 -11.69
CA ASN A 68 28.95 7.89 -10.51
C ASN A 68 28.43 6.63 -9.81
N TYR A 69 28.05 6.76 -8.55
CA TYR A 69 27.32 5.72 -7.84
C TYR A 69 26.22 6.32 -6.98
N ALA A 70 25.16 5.54 -6.81
CA ALA A 70 24.00 5.88 -5.99
C ALA A 70 23.43 4.62 -5.37
N ILE A 71 23.92 4.29 -4.17
CA ILE A 71 23.44 3.20 -3.33
C ILE A 71 22.15 3.61 -2.63
N THR A 72 21.12 2.82 -2.85
CA THR A 72 19.80 2.97 -2.23
C THR A 72 19.32 1.62 -1.72
N VAL A 73 18.33 1.63 -0.82
CA VAL A 73 17.59 0.42 -0.48
C VAL A 73 16.50 0.24 -1.54
N ALA A 74 16.61 -0.82 -2.35
CA ALA A 74 15.60 -1.18 -3.34
C ALA A 74 14.43 -1.94 -2.72
N GLN A 75 14.70 -2.76 -1.69
CA GLN A 75 13.66 -3.44 -0.91
C GLN A 75 14.00 -3.33 0.57
N GLN A 76 13.10 -2.66 1.30
CA GLN A 76 13.15 -2.61 2.76
C GLN A 76 12.68 -3.96 3.33
N PRO A 77 13.31 -4.47 4.39
CA PRO A 77 12.67 -5.45 5.25
C PRO A 77 11.42 -4.87 5.90
N ASN A 78 10.52 -5.73 6.38
CA ASN A 78 9.33 -5.27 7.08
C ASN A 78 9.64 -4.91 8.54
N THR A 79 10.44 -5.73 9.24
CA THR A 79 10.63 -5.58 10.69
C THR A 79 11.64 -4.51 11.08
N VAL A 80 12.45 -4.04 10.12
CA VAL A 80 13.41 -2.95 10.28
C VAL A 80 13.34 -1.99 9.10
N ASN A 81 13.72 -0.74 9.31
CA ASN A 81 13.91 0.26 8.26
C ASN A 81 15.40 0.58 8.12
N CYS A 82 15.97 0.28 6.95
CA CYS A 82 17.37 0.49 6.62
C CYS A 82 17.59 1.83 5.92
N THR A 83 18.57 2.60 6.37
CA THR A 83 18.94 3.89 5.78
C THR A 83 20.40 3.89 5.34
N VAL A 84 20.69 4.54 4.22
CA VAL A 84 22.04 4.59 3.64
C VAL A 84 22.68 5.95 3.91
N VAL A 85 23.88 5.94 4.47
CA VAL A 85 24.74 7.11 4.66
C VAL A 85 25.96 6.99 3.75
N ASN A 86 26.38 8.11 3.15
CA ASN A 86 27.44 8.17 2.13
C ASN A 86 27.13 7.34 0.87
N GLY A 87 25.86 7.10 0.55
CA GLY A 87 25.44 6.25 -0.56
C GLY A 87 25.67 6.84 -1.96
N THR A 88 25.98 8.12 -2.09
CA THR A 88 26.16 8.79 -3.38
C THR A 88 27.57 9.34 -3.54
N GLY A 89 28.08 9.31 -4.77
CA GLY A 89 29.38 9.90 -5.08
C GLY A 89 29.86 9.60 -6.49
N LYS A 90 31.14 9.90 -6.73
CA LYS A 90 31.83 9.66 -8.00
C LYS A 90 33.18 9.00 -7.74
N MET A 91 33.51 8.01 -8.55
CA MET A 91 34.84 7.41 -8.55
C MET A 91 35.85 8.41 -9.12
N THR A 92 36.90 8.75 -8.38
CA THR A 92 37.96 9.69 -8.81
C THR A 92 39.28 9.00 -9.15
N GLY A 93 39.34 7.68 -9.02
CA GLY A 93 40.51 6.85 -9.31
C GLY A 93 40.18 5.37 -9.15
N GLU A 94 41.20 4.54 -9.03
CA GLU A 94 41.07 3.08 -8.91
C GLU A 94 40.91 2.60 -7.45
N ALA A 95 41.06 3.50 -6.48
CA ALA A 95 40.90 3.18 -5.06
C ALA A 95 39.44 2.83 -4.72
N SER A 96 39.26 1.74 -3.97
CA SER A 96 37.94 1.30 -3.52
C SER A 96 37.30 2.28 -2.54
N VAL A 97 36.01 2.53 -2.67
CA VAL A 97 35.20 3.27 -1.67
C VAL A 97 34.63 2.26 -0.67
N LYS A 98 34.84 2.47 0.63
CA LYS A 98 34.42 1.52 1.70
C LYS A 98 33.64 2.15 2.86
N ASN A 99 33.33 3.44 2.76
CA ASN A 99 32.73 4.24 3.84
C ASN A 99 31.21 4.37 3.76
N ILE A 100 30.55 3.53 2.96
CA ILE A 100 29.08 3.49 2.89
C ILE A 100 28.59 2.74 4.12
N VAL A 101 27.63 3.33 4.83
CA VAL A 101 27.05 2.74 6.04
C VAL A 101 25.57 2.56 5.83
N VAL A 102 25.07 1.36 6.08
CA VAL A 102 23.65 1.05 6.07
C VAL A 102 23.25 0.66 7.49
N THR A 103 22.37 1.47 8.09
CA THR A 103 21.87 1.22 9.44
C THR A 103 20.40 0.88 9.37
N CYS A 104 20.05 -0.30 9.88
CA CYS A 104 18.68 -0.79 10.00
C CYS A 104 18.19 -0.62 11.44
N THR A 105 17.03 0.03 11.59
CA THR A 105 16.41 0.29 12.90
C THR A 105 15.08 -0.46 13.00
N PRO A 106 14.75 -1.10 14.14
CA PRO A 106 13.48 -1.78 14.32
C PRO A 106 12.28 -0.88 14.02
N ASN A 107 11.39 -1.39 13.17
CA ASN A 107 10.05 -0.87 12.96
C ASN A 107 9.12 -1.36 14.08
N VAL A 108 7.94 -0.77 14.14
CA VAL A 108 6.99 -0.95 15.24
C VAL A 108 5.78 -1.73 14.73
N PRO A 109 5.49 -2.92 15.28
CA PRO A 109 4.26 -3.63 14.97
C PRO A 109 3.07 -2.84 15.54
N LEU A 110 2.05 -2.63 14.70
CA LEU A 110 0.80 -2.01 15.11
C LEU A 110 -0.30 -3.06 15.29
N GLY A 111 -1.20 -2.83 16.24
CA GLY A 111 -2.28 -3.77 16.52
C GLY A 111 -3.11 -3.39 17.72
N GLY A 112 -3.86 -4.36 18.21
CA GLY A 112 -4.82 -4.12 19.27
C GLY A 112 -5.64 -5.35 19.62
N THR A 113 -6.79 -5.10 20.22
CA THR A 113 -7.79 -6.13 20.52
C THR A 113 -9.13 -5.76 19.91
N VAL A 114 -9.87 -6.77 19.46
CA VAL A 114 -11.26 -6.65 18.99
C VAL A 114 -12.18 -7.41 19.94
N ALA A 115 -13.29 -6.78 20.31
CA ALA A 115 -14.36 -7.39 21.09
C ALA A 115 -15.74 -7.08 20.48
N GLY A 116 -16.70 -7.99 20.68
CA GLY A 116 -18.07 -7.86 20.19
C GLY A 116 -18.27 -8.14 18.70
N LEU A 117 -17.23 -8.60 17.98
CA LEU A 117 -17.36 -9.08 16.60
C LEU A 117 -18.23 -10.34 16.58
N ILE A 118 -19.24 -10.38 15.71
CA ILE A 118 -20.12 -11.54 15.57
C ILE A 118 -19.38 -12.71 14.91
N ASP A 119 -19.74 -13.95 15.27
CA ASP A 119 -19.18 -15.14 14.63
C ASP A 119 -19.47 -15.15 13.12
N GLY A 120 -18.44 -15.46 12.32
CA GLY A 120 -18.51 -15.37 10.86
C GLY A 120 -18.49 -13.93 10.32
N GLY A 121 -18.39 -12.92 11.18
CA GLY A 121 -18.16 -11.53 10.78
C GLY A 121 -16.76 -11.31 10.20
N SER A 122 -16.63 -10.29 9.35
CA SER A 122 -15.34 -9.85 8.81
C SER A 122 -15.23 -8.34 8.97
N LEU A 123 -14.21 -7.92 9.71
CA LEU A 123 -13.87 -6.53 9.93
C LEU A 123 -12.54 -6.24 9.23
N ILE A 124 -12.50 -5.19 8.41
CA ILE A 124 -11.24 -4.68 7.86
C ILE A 124 -10.88 -3.40 8.60
N LEU A 125 -9.74 -3.42 9.28
CA LEU A 125 -9.11 -2.25 9.87
C LEU A 125 -8.08 -1.69 8.90
N LEU A 126 -7.96 -0.37 8.89
CA LEU A 126 -6.96 0.36 8.10
C LEU A 126 -5.99 1.05 9.02
N ASN A 127 -4.71 1.08 8.65
CA ASN A 127 -3.75 2.03 9.21
C ASN A 127 -3.40 3.07 8.13
N ASN A 128 -3.61 4.35 8.44
CA ASN A 128 -3.36 5.48 7.53
C ASN A 128 -4.02 5.28 6.15
N ALA A 129 -5.23 4.72 6.13
CA ALA A 129 -6.02 4.39 4.94
C ALA A 129 -5.35 3.44 3.90
N THR A 130 -4.16 2.92 4.18
CA THR A 130 -3.32 2.22 3.20
C THR A 130 -3.14 0.76 3.56
N TYR A 131 -2.66 0.50 4.78
CA TYR A 131 -2.38 -0.85 5.24
C TYR A 131 -3.62 -1.46 5.85
N LYS A 132 -3.83 -2.77 5.66
CA LYS A 132 -5.06 -3.45 6.06
C LYS A 132 -4.78 -4.58 7.03
N ALA A 133 -5.65 -4.74 8.02
CA ALA A 133 -5.75 -5.93 8.84
C ALA A 133 -7.17 -6.48 8.72
N THR A 134 -7.30 -7.77 8.39
CA THR A 134 -8.61 -8.44 8.37
C THR A 134 -8.76 -9.21 9.67
N VAL A 135 -9.85 -8.96 10.38
CA VAL A 135 -10.19 -9.56 11.67
C VAL A 135 -11.48 -10.34 11.52
N THR A 136 -11.45 -11.64 11.80
CA THR A 136 -12.59 -12.56 11.67
C THR A 136 -13.02 -13.18 13.00
N THR A 137 -12.28 -12.92 14.07
CA THR A 137 -12.56 -13.42 15.42
C THR A 137 -12.22 -12.35 16.46
N ASN A 138 -12.91 -12.40 17.60
CA ASN A 138 -12.53 -11.59 18.76
C ASN A 138 -11.13 -11.98 19.28
N GLY A 139 -10.48 -11.04 19.96
CA GLY A 139 -9.13 -11.21 20.51
C GLY A 139 -8.11 -10.25 19.90
N SER A 140 -6.83 -10.60 19.99
CA SER A 140 -5.75 -9.75 19.48
C SER A 140 -5.67 -9.77 17.96
N TYR A 141 -5.36 -8.62 17.37
CA TYR A 141 -5.04 -8.47 15.95
C TYR A 141 -3.75 -7.67 15.78
N LYS A 142 -3.11 -7.82 14.62
CA LYS A 142 -1.93 -7.07 14.21
C LYS A 142 -2.00 -6.74 12.74
N PHE A 143 -1.42 -5.60 12.35
CA PHE A 143 -1.13 -5.34 10.95
C PHE A 143 0.08 -6.16 10.50
N THR A 144 0.06 -6.59 9.24
CA THR A 144 1.20 -7.27 8.62
C THR A 144 2.36 -6.31 8.39
N ASP A 145 2.05 -5.09 7.96
CA ASP A 145 3.02 -4.02 7.71
C ASP A 145 3.35 -3.28 9.00
N PHE A 146 4.65 -3.15 9.28
CA PHE A 146 5.11 -2.47 10.48
C PHE A 146 5.27 -0.97 10.19
N ALA A 147 4.99 -0.14 11.20
CA ALA A 147 5.19 1.29 11.07
C ALA A 147 6.65 1.66 11.30
N VAL A 148 7.17 2.57 10.48
CA VAL A 148 8.51 3.13 10.70
C VAL A 148 8.55 3.87 12.03
N ASN A 149 9.63 3.69 12.79
CA ASN A 149 9.81 4.40 14.06
C ASN A 149 9.72 5.92 13.88
N GLY A 150 8.91 6.58 14.71
CA GLY A 150 8.61 8.01 14.63
C GLY A 150 7.49 8.38 13.65
N ALA A 151 6.96 7.45 12.86
CA ALA A 151 5.84 7.71 11.96
C ALA A 151 4.51 7.79 12.73
N SER A 152 3.61 8.67 12.31
CA SER A 152 2.24 8.68 12.82
C SER A 152 1.45 7.46 12.30
N TYR A 153 0.52 6.98 13.12
CA TYR A 153 -0.43 5.96 12.73
C TYR A 153 -1.85 6.40 13.08
N ALA A 154 -2.80 5.93 12.28
CA ALA A 154 -4.22 6.13 12.47
C ALA A 154 -4.96 4.86 12.05
N ILE A 155 -5.33 4.06 13.05
CA ILE A 155 -6.11 2.85 12.93
C ILE A 155 -7.58 3.21 12.91
N THR A 156 -8.25 2.90 11.82
CA THR A 156 -9.68 3.16 11.60
C THR A 156 -10.38 1.91 11.11
N VAL A 157 -11.71 1.90 11.20
CA VAL A 157 -12.52 0.90 10.50
C VAL A 157 -12.54 1.26 9.02
N GLY A 158 -12.08 0.35 8.17
CA GLY A 158 -12.18 0.48 6.72
C GLY A 158 -13.45 -0.13 6.16
N LEU A 159 -13.74 -1.36 6.58
CA LEU A 159 -14.97 -2.06 6.23
C LEU A 159 -15.52 -2.73 7.49
N PRO A 160 -16.66 -2.28 8.03
CA PRO A 160 -17.28 -2.93 9.18
C PRO A 160 -17.89 -4.29 8.79
N PRO A 161 -18.15 -5.17 9.76
CA PRO A 161 -18.96 -6.36 9.54
C PRO A 161 -20.38 -5.98 9.17
N VAL A 162 -21.05 -6.83 8.38
CA VAL A 162 -22.49 -6.67 8.13
C VAL A 162 -23.25 -6.71 9.46
N SER A 163 -24.22 -5.82 9.62
CA SER A 163 -25.06 -5.71 10.83
C SER A 163 -24.30 -5.36 12.11
N GLN A 164 -23.08 -4.82 12.01
CA GLN A 164 -22.35 -4.31 13.16
C GLN A 164 -21.75 -2.93 12.87
N TYR A 165 -21.66 -2.12 13.92
CA TYR A 165 -20.89 -0.88 13.91
C TYR A 165 -19.71 -1.06 14.86
N CYS A 166 -18.51 -0.82 14.36
CA CYS A 166 -17.29 -0.95 15.13
C CYS A 166 -16.64 0.43 15.32
N THR A 167 -16.12 0.68 16.53
CA THR A 167 -15.36 1.89 16.86
C THR A 167 -13.95 1.51 17.27
N VAL A 168 -12.99 2.41 17.03
CA VAL A 168 -11.59 2.24 17.45
C VAL A 168 -11.27 3.29 18.51
N ALA A 169 -10.94 2.83 19.72
CA ALA A 169 -10.32 3.64 20.76
C ALA A 169 -8.79 3.46 20.73
N ASN A 170 -8.04 4.49 21.12
CA ASN A 170 -6.57 4.52 21.06
C ASN A 170 -6.01 4.15 19.68
N GLY A 171 -6.76 4.48 18.62
CA GLY A 171 -6.40 4.15 17.25
C GLY A 171 -5.33 5.06 16.65
N THR A 172 -5.01 6.20 17.27
CA THR A 172 -4.04 7.16 16.74
C THR A 172 -2.83 7.32 17.64
N GLY A 173 -1.68 7.66 17.06
CA GLY A 173 -0.45 7.91 17.82
C GLY A 173 0.78 8.03 16.94
N VAL A 174 1.95 7.93 17.59
CA VAL A 174 3.26 7.88 16.92
C VAL A 174 3.92 6.55 17.25
N ALA A 175 4.35 5.84 16.22
CA ALA A 175 5.06 4.58 16.37
C ALA A 175 6.39 4.81 17.11
N SER A 176 6.61 4.08 18.20
CA SER A 176 7.82 4.19 19.01
C SER A 176 8.40 2.82 19.33
N ASN A 177 9.62 2.57 18.87
CA ASN A 177 10.31 1.30 19.11
C ASN A 177 10.88 1.16 20.53
N THR A 178 10.84 2.21 21.35
CA THR A 178 11.14 2.14 22.79
C THR A 178 9.94 1.69 23.61
N ASN A 179 8.73 1.79 23.05
CA ASN A 179 7.46 1.46 23.70
C ASN A 179 6.62 0.50 22.84
N LEU A 180 7.23 -0.61 22.40
CA LEU A 180 6.57 -1.62 21.56
C LEU A 180 5.19 -2.08 22.07
N PRO A 181 4.93 -2.24 23.39
CA PRO A 181 3.59 -2.60 23.87
C PRO A 181 2.53 -1.52 23.64
N ALA A 182 2.91 -0.23 23.68
CA ALA A 182 1.97 0.89 23.50
C ALA A 182 1.37 0.94 22.08
N ALA A 183 2.12 0.45 21.08
CA ALA A 183 1.67 0.36 19.69
C ALA A 183 0.64 -0.75 19.42
N LEU A 184 0.37 -1.61 20.41
CA LEU A 184 -0.61 -2.70 20.37
C LEU A 184 -1.83 -2.41 21.27
N THR A 185 -2.12 -1.14 21.56
CA THR A 185 -3.14 -0.75 22.56
C THR A 185 -4.46 -0.29 21.97
N SER A 186 -4.61 -0.31 20.64
CA SER A 186 -5.90 0.05 20.04
C SER A 186 -6.98 -0.95 20.46
N VAL A 187 -8.15 -0.44 20.80
CA VAL A 187 -9.27 -1.24 21.26
C VAL A 187 -10.42 -1.05 20.29
N VAL A 188 -10.81 -2.13 19.64
CA VAL A 188 -11.93 -2.15 18.72
C VAL A 188 -13.13 -2.79 19.40
N THR A 189 -14.25 -2.06 19.43
CA THR A 189 -15.50 -2.54 20.00
C THR A 189 -16.55 -2.54 18.91
N CYS A 190 -17.15 -3.70 18.66
CA CYS A 190 -18.24 -3.88 17.72
C CYS A 190 -19.56 -4.09 18.47
N VAL A 191 -20.62 -3.45 18.00
CA VAL A 191 -21.97 -3.58 18.55
C VAL A 191 -22.98 -3.81 17.42
N PRO A 192 -24.15 -4.42 17.70
CA PRO A 192 -25.20 -4.58 16.70
C PRO A 192 -25.63 -3.25 16.09
N ALA A 193 -25.85 -3.24 14.77
CA ALA A 193 -26.24 -2.08 13.99
C ALA A 193 -27.03 -2.51 12.74
N VAL A 194 -27.63 -1.57 12.01
CA VAL A 194 -28.39 -1.89 10.79
C VAL A 194 -27.88 -1.10 9.58
N PRO A 195 -27.74 -1.72 8.41
CA PRO A 195 -27.40 -1.02 7.18
C PRO A 195 -28.61 -0.28 6.61
N VAL A 196 -28.34 0.80 5.87
CA VAL A 196 -29.37 1.47 5.06
C VAL A 196 -29.63 0.65 3.80
N LYS A 197 -30.90 0.35 3.52
CA LYS A 197 -31.32 -0.48 2.38
C LYS A 197 -31.96 0.38 1.30
N PHE A 198 -31.84 -0.04 0.06
CA PHE A 198 -32.45 0.68 -1.06
C PHE A 198 -32.78 -0.25 -2.23
N THR A 199 -33.73 0.17 -3.04
CA THR A 199 -34.14 -0.53 -4.26
C THR A 199 -33.81 0.33 -5.47
N VAL A 200 -33.21 -0.28 -6.51
CA VAL A 200 -32.92 0.38 -7.79
C VAL A 200 -33.78 -0.22 -8.87
N ASN A 201 -34.53 0.63 -9.57
CA ASN A 201 -35.41 0.28 -10.69
C ASN A 201 -34.94 0.93 -11.99
N GLY A 202 -35.18 0.25 -13.11
CA GLY A 202 -34.99 0.84 -14.45
C GLY A 202 -33.53 1.09 -14.86
N LEU A 203 -32.53 0.69 -14.07
CA LEU A 203 -31.11 0.80 -14.45
C LEU A 203 -30.81 -0.09 -15.67
N THR A 204 -30.19 0.50 -16.69
CA THR A 204 -29.82 -0.20 -17.92
C THR A 204 -28.62 -1.10 -17.67
N ALA A 205 -28.68 -2.35 -18.14
CA ALA A 205 -27.57 -3.28 -18.01
C ALA A 205 -26.28 -2.74 -18.66
N GLY A 206 -25.16 -2.86 -17.96
CA GLY A 206 -23.85 -2.40 -18.46
C GLY A 206 -23.54 -0.93 -18.18
N THR A 207 -24.42 -0.18 -17.51
CA THR A 207 -24.10 1.15 -16.95
C THR A 207 -23.83 1.03 -15.45
N ILE A 208 -23.20 2.05 -14.86
CA ILE A 208 -22.91 2.12 -13.43
C ILE A 208 -23.58 3.35 -12.84
N LEU A 209 -24.44 3.13 -11.84
CA LEU A 209 -24.95 4.16 -10.95
C LEU A 209 -24.13 4.12 -9.66
N THR A 210 -23.64 5.25 -9.19
CA THR A 210 -23.03 5.36 -7.86
C THR A 210 -23.93 6.16 -6.95
N LEU A 211 -24.32 5.55 -5.83
CA LEU A 211 -25.05 6.19 -4.74
C LEU A 211 -24.09 6.51 -3.60
N VAL A 212 -24.41 7.54 -2.83
CA VAL A 212 -23.71 7.85 -1.59
C VAL A 212 -24.71 7.99 -0.46
N ASN A 213 -24.48 7.29 0.64
CA ASN A 213 -25.16 7.50 1.90
C ASN A 213 -24.25 8.31 2.82
N THR A 214 -24.69 9.50 3.22
CA THR A 214 -23.98 10.33 4.18
C THR A 214 -24.60 10.20 5.57
N VAL A 215 -23.80 9.77 6.55
CA VAL A 215 -24.20 9.65 7.96
C VAL A 215 -23.16 10.33 8.84
N ASP A 216 -23.56 11.33 9.63
CA ASP A 216 -22.66 12.12 10.48
C ASP A 216 -21.38 12.63 9.78
N GLY A 217 -21.50 12.98 8.49
CA GLY A 217 -20.37 13.45 7.67
C GLY A 217 -19.51 12.35 7.04
N TYR A 218 -19.78 11.07 7.32
CA TYR A 218 -19.15 9.94 6.63
C TYR A 218 -19.92 9.60 5.36
N ALA A 219 -19.20 9.45 4.24
CA ALA A 219 -19.77 9.10 2.94
C ALA A 219 -19.52 7.61 2.64
N ASP A 220 -20.58 6.81 2.66
CA ASP A 220 -20.56 5.41 2.21
C ASP A 220 -21.04 5.33 0.77
N LYS A 221 -20.14 5.03 -0.17
CA LYS A 221 -20.45 4.93 -1.60
C LYS A 221 -20.74 3.50 -2.01
N TYR A 222 -21.78 3.31 -2.81
CA TYR A 222 -22.16 2.03 -3.35
C TYR A 222 -22.38 2.11 -4.87
N ALA A 223 -21.68 1.27 -5.61
CA ALA A 223 -21.83 1.16 -7.06
C ALA A 223 -22.82 0.05 -7.43
N VAL A 224 -23.76 0.37 -8.31
CA VAL A 224 -24.83 -0.52 -8.77
C VAL A 224 -24.74 -0.70 -10.27
N SER A 225 -24.80 -1.95 -10.74
CA SER A 225 -24.69 -2.30 -12.17
C SER A 225 -25.93 -3.00 -12.75
N ALA A 226 -26.96 -3.23 -11.92
CA ALA A 226 -28.23 -3.80 -12.34
C ALA A 226 -29.38 -3.35 -11.40
N PRO A 227 -30.65 -3.38 -11.84
CA PRO A 227 -31.80 -3.22 -10.94
C PRO A 227 -31.80 -4.29 -9.84
N GLY A 228 -32.35 -3.95 -8.66
CA GLY A 228 -32.42 -4.89 -7.54
C GLY A 228 -32.52 -4.23 -6.18
N ASN A 229 -32.45 -5.06 -5.14
CA ASN A 229 -32.42 -4.65 -3.74
C ASN A 229 -31.00 -4.72 -3.20
N TYR A 230 -30.56 -3.66 -2.55
CA TYR A 230 -29.19 -3.50 -2.09
C TYR A 230 -29.14 -2.96 -0.66
N LEU A 231 -27.97 -3.06 -0.07
CA LEU A 231 -27.62 -2.47 1.22
C LEU A 231 -26.32 -1.71 1.07
N PHE A 232 -26.23 -0.56 1.71
CA PHE A 232 -24.96 0.15 1.90
C PHE A 232 -24.02 -0.71 2.76
N GLY A 233 -22.70 -0.57 2.52
CA GLY A 233 -21.69 -1.42 3.16
C GLY A 233 -21.58 -1.17 4.67
N TRP A 234 -21.86 0.05 5.10
CA TRP A 234 -21.83 0.43 6.50
C TRP A 234 -23.18 0.21 7.20
N SER A 235 -23.12 -0.36 8.40
CA SER A 235 -24.24 -0.41 9.33
C SER A 235 -24.11 0.70 10.37
N TRP A 236 -25.24 1.24 10.83
CA TRP A 236 -25.28 2.41 11.70
C TRP A 236 -26.15 2.14 12.93
N LEU A 237 -25.85 2.87 14.00
CA LEU A 237 -26.61 2.81 15.25
C LEU A 237 -27.97 3.52 15.10
N THR A 238 -28.94 3.12 15.91
CA THR A 238 -30.24 3.80 15.99
C THR A 238 -30.06 5.30 16.28
N GLY A 239 -30.86 6.14 15.62
CA GLY A 239 -30.84 7.59 15.81
C GLY A 239 -29.89 8.34 14.87
N LYS A 240 -29.07 7.63 14.08
CA LYS A 240 -28.16 8.26 13.12
C LYS A 240 -28.90 8.75 11.88
N PRO A 241 -28.73 10.02 11.46
CA PRO A 241 -29.37 10.53 10.26
C PRO A 241 -28.68 9.98 9.01
N PHE A 242 -29.44 9.50 8.05
CA PHE A 242 -28.94 9.10 6.74
C PHE A 242 -29.39 10.06 5.66
N ASN A 243 -28.54 10.22 4.64
CA ASN A 243 -28.84 11.01 3.44
C ASN A 243 -28.27 10.31 2.21
N VAL A 244 -29.15 9.69 1.44
CA VAL A 244 -28.86 8.96 0.22
C VAL A 244 -29.10 9.86 -0.99
N THR A 245 -28.04 10.07 -1.76
CA THR A 245 -28.08 10.84 -3.01
C THR A 245 -27.39 10.09 -4.14
N VAL A 246 -27.64 10.52 -5.38
CA VAL A 246 -26.85 10.07 -6.53
C VAL A 246 -25.52 10.81 -6.52
N ASP A 247 -24.44 10.05 -6.42
CA ASP A 247 -23.08 10.57 -6.53
C ASP A 247 -22.66 10.66 -8.01
N THR A 248 -22.94 9.61 -8.80
CA THR A 248 -22.66 9.58 -10.24
C THR A 248 -23.83 8.95 -10.99
N GLN A 249 -24.40 9.69 -11.95
CA GLN A 249 -25.46 9.19 -12.82
C GLN A 249 -24.91 8.15 -13.82
N PRO A 250 -25.66 7.08 -14.13
CA PRO A 250 -25.32 6.16 -15.22
C PRO A 250 -25.37 6.84 -16.59
N THR A 251 -24.51 6.41 -17.50
CA THR A 251 -24.48 6.94 -18.88
C THR A 251 -25.82 6.73 -19.59
N GLY A 252 -26.37 7.81 -20.16
CA GLY A 252 -27.61 7.75 -20.94
C GLY A 252 -28.90 7.59 -20.12
N GLN A 253 -28.82 7.73 -18.79
CA GLN A 253 -29.97 7.69 -17.90
C GLN A 253 -29.89 8.77 -16.82
N THR A 254 -31.05 9.11 -16.25
CA THR A 254 -31.17 9.91 -15.04
C THR A 254 -31.90 9.09 -13.99
N CYS A 255 -31.27 8.93 -12.83
CA CYS A 255 -31.82 8.28 -11.66
C CYS A 255 -32.20 9.31 -10.60
N LYS A 256 -33.35 9.13 -9.96
CA LYS A 256 -33.85 10.00 -8.88
C LYS A 256 -34.07 9.17 -7.61
N VAL A 257 -33.64 9.72 -6.48
CA VAL A 257 -33.86 9.12 -5.15
C VAL A 257 -35.17 9.63 -4.56
N THR A 258 -35.99 8.71 -4.06
CA THR A 258 -37.21 8.97 -3.27
C THR A 258 -37.01 8.37 -1.87
N GLY A 259 -37.37 9.11 -0.82
CA GLY A 259 -37.19 8.65 0.56
C GLY A 259 -35.73 8.63 1.03
N GLY A 260 -34.82 9.32 0.32
CA GLY A 260 -33.38 9.28 0.56
C GLY A 260 -32.91 9.84 1.90
N THR A 261 -33.77 10.51 2.68
CA THR A 261 -33.41 11.06 3.99
C THR A 261 -34.22 10.43 5.11
N GLY A 262 -33.63 10.29 6.28
CA GLY A 262 -34.30 9.74 7.45
C GLY A 262 -33.34 9.47 8.60
N VAL A 263 -33.79 8.65 9.53
CA VAL A 263 -33.03 8.24 10.71
C VAL A 263 -32.99 6.72 10.77
N VAL A 264 -31.83 6.18 11.12
CA VAL A 264 -31.62 4.74 11.29
C VAL A 264 -32.40 4.25 12.50
N ASP A 265 -33.15 3.16 12.33
CA ASP A 265 -33.88 2.48 13.39
C ASP A 265 -33.54 0.98 13.39
N ALA A 266 -32.75 0.55 14.37
CA ALA A 266 -32.37 -0.86 14.49
C ALA A 266 -33.52 -1.76 14.98
N ALA A 267 -34.52 -1.20 15.68
CA ALA A 267 -35.70 -1.95 16.12
C ALA A 267 -36.71 -2.14 14.99
N ASN A 268 -36.71 -1.23 14.00
CA ASN A 268 -37.51 -1.34 12.79
C ASN A 268 -36.68 -1.07 11.52
N PRO A 269 -35.91 -2.06 11.04
CA PRO A 269 -35.06 -1.92 9.84
C PRO A 269 -35.84 -1.65 8.55
N ALA A 270 -37.18 -1.74 8.58
CA ALA A 270 -38.05 -1.43 7.45
C ALA A 270 -38.19 0.09 7.21
N ALA A 271 -37.93 0.94 8.21
CA ALA A 271 -37.97 2.40 8.03
C ALA A 271 -36.80 2.90 7.15
N SER A 272 -35.65 2.23 7.21
CA SER A 272 -34.50 2.40 6.31
C SER A 272 -34.65 1.63 4.98
N ALA A 273 -35.85 1.15 4.63
CA ALA A 273 -36.10 0.28 3.48
C ALA A 273 -37.04 0.89 2.41
N ASN A 274 -37.51 2.12 2.59
CA ASN A 274 -38.37 2.80 1.61
C ASN A 274 -37.59 3.72 0.65
N ILE A 275 -36.26 3.58 0.60
CA ILE A 275 -35.43 4.32 -0.35
C ILE A 275 -35.55 3.65 -1.71
N VAL A 276 -36.12 4.36 -2.66
CA VAL A 276 -36.29 3.89 -4.04
C VAL A 276 -35.52 4.81 -4.98
N ILE A 277 -34.76 4.20 -5.89
CA ILE A 277 -34.05 4.88 -6.95
C ILE A 277 -34.64 4.44 -8.28
N ASP A 278 -35.34 5.37 -8.94
CA ASP A 278 -35.93 5.12 -10.25
C ASP A 278 -35.08 5.77 -11.33
N CYS A 279 -34.59 4.96 -12.26
CA CYS A 279 -33.79 5.37 -13.40
C CYS A 279 -34.62 5.37 -14.68
N ALA A 280 -34.57 6.46 -15.44
CA ALA A 280 -35.19 6.59 -16.75
C ALA A 280 -34.15 7.01 -17.80
N LYS A 281 -34.39 6.71 -19.07
CA LYS A 281 -33.54 7.23 -20.17
C LYS A 281 -33.65 8.75 -20.20
N SER A 282 -32.50 9.41 -20.35
CA SER A 282 -32.40 10.86 -20.49
C SER A 282 -32.81 11.33 -21.88
#